data_AF-A0A2R6CIL9-F1
#
_entry.id   AF-A0A2R6CIL9-F1
#
_cell.length_a   1.000
_cell.length_b   1.000
_cell.length_c   1.000
_cell.angle_alpha   90.00
_cell.angle_beta   90.00
_cell.angle_gamma   90.00
#
_symmetry.space_group_name_H-M   'P 1'
#
loop_
_entity.id
_entity.type
_entity.pdbx_description
1 polymer ?
#
loop_
_entity_poly.entity_id
_entity_poly.type
_entity_poly.pdbx_seq_one_letter_code
_entity_poly.pdbx_strand_id
1 'polypeptide(L)'
;MTISVLVPSSLAREADKREATRKLGYVARAAAVFRVDRLTVFPDPEGRRRYGDGFVETVLRYAATPPYLRKEVWGQRDELEYAGIMPPLRVRSQTGSGSNGSGSLRQGIVTEVGADGRVRVNCGLQHPISLPVPDGIAVGRRERVTVRVSSREPVRAKLVDEPSPGFVVDRADLDAVLARADGLTVATSRHGQSLTPGRLGRLG
;
A
#
# COMPACT_ATOMS: atom_id res chain seq x y z
N MET A 1 -15.92 3.45 6.16
CA MET A 1 -15.01 4.39 6.85
C MET A 1 -13.61 4.05 6.40
N THR A 2 -12.86 5.04 5.92
CA THR A 2 -11.45 4.90 5.53
C THR A 2 -10.55 5.27 6.71
N ILE A 3 -9.56 4.44 7.00
CA ILE A 3 -8.58 4.66 8.07
C ILE A 3 -7.27 5.09 7.43
N SER A 4 -6.86 6.33 7.68
CA SER A 4 -5.57 6.87 7.25
C SER A 4 -4.64 7.06 8.45
N VAL A 5 -3.40 6.63 8.32
CA VAL A 5 -2.35 6.80 9.33
C VAL A 5 -1.22 7.63 8.72
N LEU A 6 -0.79 8.66 9.44
CA LEU A 6 0.31 9.52 9.03
C LEU A 6 1.55 9.21 9.87
N VAL A 7 2.70 9.05 9.22
CA VAL A 7 3.99 8.80 9.87
C VAL A 7 5.08 9.70 9.32
N PRO A 8 6.04 10.16 10.15
CA PRO A 8 7.13 11.01 9.66
C PRO A 8 8.14 10.22 8.84
N SER A 9 8.82 10.88 7.90
CA SER A 9 9.96 10.29 7.17
C SER A 9 11.16 10.00 8.07
N SER A 10 11.17 10.52 9.31
CA SER A 10 12.18 10.28 10.34
C SER A 10 11.90 9.05 11.21
N LEU A 11 10.83 8.28 10.93
CA LEU A 11 10.34 7.20 11.79
C LEU A 11 11.39 6.17 12.21
N ALA A 12 12.47 6.00 11.46
CA ALA A 12 13.55 5.06 11.76
C ALA A 12 14.94 5.72 11.85
N ARG A 13 15.01 7.02 12.16
CA ARG A 13 16.27 7.81 12.17
C ARG A 13 17.33 7.26 13.13
N GLU A 14 16.90 6.68 14.25
CA GLU A 14 17.78 6.20 15.32
C GLU A 14 18.40 4.84 15.02
N ALA A 15 17.74 4.03 14.20
CA ALA A 15 18.12 2.65 13.91
C ALA A 15 19.15 2.57 12.77
N ASP A 16 19.97 1.51 12.77
CA ASP A 16 20.77 1.15 11.59
C ASP A 16 19.87 0.64 10.44
N LYS A 17 20.41 0.44 9.22
CA LYS A 17 19.57 0.18 8.03
C LYS A 17 18.78 -1.13 8.17
N ARG A 18 19.40 -2.14 8.80
CA ARG A 18 18.80 -3.45 9.05
C ARG A 18 17.69 -3.31 10.10
N GLU A 19 17.96 -2.69 11.24
CA GLU A 19 16.98 -2.47 12.29
C GLU A 19 15.86 -1.53 11.85
N ALA A 20 16.16 -0.49 11.07
CA ALA A 20 15.20 0.42 10.46
C ALA A 20 14.24 -0.35 9.55
N THR A 21 14.77 -1.24 8.70
CA THR A 21 13.95 -2.12 7.86
C THR A 21 13.03 -3.02 8.70
N ARG A 22 13.53 -3.59 9.80
CA ARG A 22 12.73 -4.38 10.75
C ARG A 22 11.61 -3.55 11.38
N LYS A 23 11.94 -2.34 11.85
CA LYS A 23 11.00 -1.39 12.47
C LYS A 23 9.88 -1.01 11.51
N LEU A 24 10.22 -0.62 10.28
CA LEU A 24 9.24 -0.29 9.24
C LEU A 24 8.37 -1.49 8.87
N GLY A 25 8.94 -2.71 8.90
CA GLY A 25 8.18 -3.93 8.77
C GLY A 25 7.11 -4.12 9.86
N TYR A 26 7.40 -3.77 11.12
CA TYR A 26 6.40 -3.77 12.19
C TYR A 26 5.31 -2.70 11.99
N VAL A 27 5.67 -1.52 11.50
CA VAL A 27 4.73 -0.44 11.16
C VAL A 27 3.76 -0.92 10.07
N ALA A 28 4.29 -1.51 8.99
CA ALA A 28 3.50 -2.11 7.93
C ALA A 28 2.60 -3.24 8.43
N ARG A 29 3.08 -4.06 9.39
CA ARG A 29 2.28 -5.13 10.00
C ARG A 29 1.15 -4.57 10.86
N ALA A 30 1.39 -3.52 11.64
CA ALA A 30 0.34 -2.85 12.40
C ALA A 30 -0.73 -2.29 11.45
N ALA A 31 -0.32 -1.61 10.38
CA ALA A 31 -1.25 -1.12 9.35
C ALA A 31 -2.11 -2.24 8.75
N ALA A 32 -1.52 -3.40 8.44
CA ALA A 32 -2.25 -4.55 7.96
C ALA A 32 -3.23 -5.15 8.99
N VAL A 33 -2.81 -5.31 10.25
CA VAL A 33 -3.63 -5.89 11.33
C VAL A 33 -4.83 -5.01 11.65
N PHE A 34 -4.62 -3.69 11.73
CA PHE A 34 -5.67 -2.72 12.04
C PHE A 34 -6.46 -2.26 10.82
N ARG A 35 -6.27 -2.90 9.65
CA ARG A 35 -6.97 -2.60 8.39
C ARG A 35 -6.92 -1.12 8.02
N VAL A 36 -5.74 -0.52 8.17
CA VAL A 36 -5.46 0.82 7.63
C VAL A 36 -5.66 0.77 6.12
N ASP A 37 -6.31 1.77 5.54
CA ASP A 37 -6.48 1.88 4.08
C ASP A 37 -5.30 2.63 3.46
N ARG A 38 -4.81 3.67 4.14
CA ARG A 38 -3.73 4.54 3.67
C ARG A 38 -2.70 4.82 4.76
N LEU A 39 -1.43 4.62 4.44
CA LEU A 39 -0.30 4.98 5.29
C LEU A 39 0.51 6.08 4.60
N THR A 40 0.35 7.31 5.04
CA THR A 40 0.98 8.49 4.44
C THR A 40 2.27 8.85 5.16
N VAL A 41 3.37 8.94 4.42
CA VAL A 41 4.66 9.38 4.93
C VAL A 41 4.78 10.90 4.72
N PHE A 42 4.88 11.67 5.79
CA PHE A 42 5.09 13.12 5.69
C PHE A 42 6.58 13.49 5.89
N PRO A 43 7.08 14.53 5.20
CA PRO A 43 8.46 14.97 5.36
C PRO A 43 8.75 15.46 6.79
N ASP A 44 9.82 14.96 7.40
CA ASP A 44 10.39 15.44 8.65
C ASP A 44 11.89 15.75 8.42
N PRO A 45 12.37 16.98 8.69
CA PRO A 45 13.77 17.36 8.54
C PRO A 45 14.77 16.41 9.20
N GLU A 46 14.40 15.81 10.34
CA GLU A 46 15.26 14.87 11.07
C GLU A 46 15.44 13.54 10.32
N GLY A 47 14.58 13.22 9.35
CA GLY A 47 14.65 12.00 8.55
C GLY A 47 15.70 12.04 7.43
N ARG A 48 16.16 13.23 7.03
CA ARG A 48 17.07 13.41 5.87
C ARG A 48 18.51 13.00 6.15
N ARG A 49 18.93 12.98 7.42
CA ARG A 49 20.36 12.92 7.77
C ARG A 49 21.01 11.55 7.55
N ARG A 50 20.27 10.45 7.66
CA ARG A 50 20.86 9.09 7.67
C ARG A 50 20.59 8.26 6.41
N TYR A 51 19.37 8.33 5.86
CA TYR A 51 18.94 7.48 4.74
C TYR A 51 18.41 8.26 3.53
N GLY A 52 18.55 9.59 3.56
CA GLY A 52 17.98 10.48 2.56
C GLY A 52 16.45 10.53 2.60
N ASP A 53 15.90 11.39 1.75
CA ASP A 53 14.46 11.51 1.55
C ASP A 53 13.95 10.34 0.69
N GLY A 54 13.30 9.35 1.32
CA GLY A 54 12.56 8.31 0.60
C GLY A 54 12.72 6.88 1.13
N PHE A 55 13.71 6.60 1.98
CA PHE A 55 13.92 5.24 2.52
C PHE A 55 12.66 4.68 3.21
N VAL A 56 12.06 5.47 4.12
CA VAL A 56 10.84 5.06 4.85
C VAL A 56 9.69 4.76 3.90
N GLU A 57 9.46 5.64 2.91
CA GLU A 57 8.43 5.45 1.90
C GLU A 57 8.70 4.18 1.07
N THR A 58 9.91 4.01 0.55
CA THR A 58 10.31 2.88 -0.29
C THR A 58 10.10 1.55 0.43
N VAL A 59 10.56 1.43 1.67
CA VAL A 59 10.42 0.20 2.46
C VAL A 59 8.95 -0.08 2.79
N LEU A 60 8.16 0.94 3.17
CA LEU A 60 6.74 0.75 3.46
C LEU A 60 5.93 0.40 2.21
N ARG A 61 6.20 1.04 1.06
CA ARG A 61 5.58 0.71 -0.24
C ARG A 61 5.96 -0.71 -0.69
N TYR A 62 7.21 -1.13 -0.48
CA TYR A 62 7.63 -2.50 -0.73
C TYR A 62 6.87 -3.50 0.16
N ALA A 63 6.72 -3.18 1.46
CA ALA A 63 5.99 -4.01 2.40
C ALA A 63 4.52 -4.17 1.97
N ALA A 64 3.87 -3.08 1.58
CA ALA A 64 2.49 -3.05 1.05
C ALA A 64 2.31 -3.72 -0.33
N THR A 65 3.40 -4.01 -1.05
CA THR A 65 3.36 -4.70 -2.35
C THR A 65 3.22 -6.21 -2.14
N PRO A 66 2.27 -6.89 -2.83
CA PRO A 66 2.13 -8.34 -2.76
C PRO A 66 3.42 -9.06 -3.12
N PRO A 67 3.74 -10.18 -2.44
CA PRO A 67 4.98 -10.92 -2.68
C PRO A 67 5.25 -11.23 -4.16
N TYR A 68 4.21 -11.63 -4.92
CA TYR A 68 4.33 -11.98 -6.34
C TYR A 68 4.57 -10.78 -7.27
N LEU A 69 4.34 -9.55 -6.81
CA LEU A 69 4.61 -8.32 -7.59
C LEU A 69 5.95 -7.68 -7.23
N ARG A 70 6.57 -8.05 -6.10
CA ARG A 70 7.73 -7.32 -5.57
C ARG A 70 8.91 -7.29 -6.54
N LYS A 71 9.23 -8.43 -7.16
CA LYS A 71 10.35 -8.55 -8.10
C LYS A 71 10.18 -7.61 -9.30
N GLU A 72 8.96 -7.52 -9.81
CA GLU A 72 8.65 -6.72 -10.99
C GLU A 72 8.57 -5.22 -10.71
N VAL A 73 8.00 -4.85 -9.57
CA VAL A 73 7.84 -3.44 -9.18
C VAL A 73 9.16 -2.81 -8.73
N TRP A 74 9.95 -3.55 -7.94
CA TRP A 74 11.05 -2.95 -7.19
C TRP A 74 12.42 -3.21 -7.80
N GLY A 75 12.62 -4.34 -8.48
CA GLY A 75 13.96 -4.74 -8.93
C GLY A 75 14.93 -4.88 -7.76
N GLN A 76 16.21 -4.53 -8.00
CA GLN A 76 17.21 -4.38 -6.95
C GLN A 76 17.33 -2.90 -6.58
N ARG A 77 17.28 -2.60 -5.28
CA ARG A 77 17.46 -1.25 -4.74
C ARG A 77 18.20 -1.31 -3.43
N ASP A 78 19.08 -0.34 -3.19
CA ASP A 78 19.88 -0.29 -1.97
C ASP A 78 19.00 -0.17 -0.73
N GLU A 79 17.92 0.60 -0.77
CA GLU A 79 16.97 0.76 0.33
C GLU A 79 16.33 -0.58 0.77
N LEU A 80 16.32 -1.57 -0.13
CA LEU A 80 15.66 -2.87 0.06
C LEU A 80 16.63 -4.02 0.33
N GLU A 81 17.92 -3.73 0.52
CA GLU A 81 18.98 -4.70 0.84
C GLU A 81 18.59 -5.66 1.99
N TYR A 82 17.90 -5.15 3.01
CA TYR A 82 17.47 -5.93 4.18
C TYR A 82 15.99 -6.32 4.16
N ALA A 83 15.29 -6.19 3.03
CA ALA A 83 13.85 -6.46 2.96
C ALA A 83 13.46 -7.88 3.40
N GLY A 84 14.37 -8.85 3.28
CA GLY A 84 14.15 -10.24 3.68
C GLY A 84 13.90 -10.47 5.17
N ILE A 85 14.28 -9.52 6.04
CA ILE A 85 14.10 -9.66 7.51
C ILE A 85 12.78 -9.07 8.02
N MET A 86 11.96 -8.47 7.13
CA MET A 86 10.68 -7.90 7.54
C MET A 86 9.70 -9.00 8.00
N PRO A 87 8.86 -8.73 9.01
CA PRO A 87 7.84 -9.67 9.41
C PRO A 87 6.81 -9.90 8.28
N PRO A 88 6.26 -11.11 8.14
CA PRO A 88 5.22 -11.37 7.15
C PRO A 88 3.95 -10.60 7.50
N LEU A 89 3.43 -9.82 6.55
CA LEU A 89 2.21 -9.02 6.79
C LEU A 89 0.94 -9.87 6.71
N ARG A 90 0.98 -11.02 6.01
CA ARG A 90 -0.18 -11.89 5.72
C ARG A 90 -1.41 -11.13 5.20
N VAL A 91 -1.20 -10.01 4.50
CA VAL A 91 -2.27 -9.24 3.87
C VAL A 91 -2.95 -10.12 2.84
N ARG A 92 -4.28 -10.20 2.90
CA ARG A 92 -5.06 -10.86 1.84
C ARG A 92 -4.91 -10.02 0.57
N SER A 93 -3.98 -10.40 -0.30
CA SER A 93 -3.84 -9.81 -1.64
C SER A 93 -4.94 -10.29 -2.61
N GLN A 94 -5.88 -11.10 -2.11
CA GLN A 94 -7.01 -11.64 -2.83
C GLN A 94 -8.25 -11.61 -1.93
N THR A 95 -9.39 -11.17 -2.45
CA THR A 95 -10.69 -11.33 -1.80
C THR A 95 -11.60 -12.22 -2.66
N GLY A 96 -12.46 -13.00 -2.02
CA GLY A 96 -13.32 -14.00 -2.67
C GLY A 96 -12.68 -15.39 -2.72
N SER A 97 -13.35 -16.38 -2.12
CA SER A 97 -13.03 -17.81 -2.27
C SER A 97 -13.99 -18.43 -3.28
N GLY A 98 -13.47 -19.13 -4.27
CA GLY A 98 -14.21 -20.19 -4.95
C GLY A 98 -14.95 -19.80 -6.23
N SER A 99 -15.08 -20.83 -7.05
CA SER A 99 -15.64 -20.91 -8.40
C SER A 99 -17.14 -20.62 -8.53
N ASN A 100 -17.77 -19.92 -7.57
CA ASN A 100 -19.20 -19.60 -7.62
C ASN A 100 -19.41 -18.08 -7.69
N GLY A 101 -19.69 -17.60 -8.90
CA GLY A 101 -20.49 -16.39 -9.16
C GLY A 101 -19.78 -15.03 -9.12
N SER A 102 -18.94 -14.72 -8.12
CA SER A 102 -18.52 -13.32 -7.90
C SER A 102 -17.10 -12.95 -8.38
N GLY A 103 -16.27 -13.93 -8.75
CA GLY A 103 -14.86 -13.72 -9.08
C GLY A 103 -14.01 -13.26 -7.87
N SER A 104 -12.68 -13.41 -7.98
CA SER A 104 -11.73 -12.94 -6.95
C SER A 104 -11.12 -11.60 -7.33
N LEU A 105 -11.12 -10.62 -6.43
CA LEU A 105 -10.31 -9.41 -6.62
C LEU A 105 -8.86 -9.72 -6.31
N ARG A 106 -7.96 -9.22 -7.14
CA ARG A 106 -6.51 -9.37 -7.02
C ARG A 106 -5.84 -8.06 -7.33
N GLN A 107 -4.68 -7.84 -6.73
CA GLN A 107 -3.82 -6.75 -7.14
C GLN A 107 -3.01 -7.15 -8.36
N GLY A 108 -2.92 -6.24 -9.33
CA GLY A 108 -2.07 -6.36 -10.50
C GLY A 108 -1.11 -5.18 -10.62
N ILE A 109 -0.08 -5.37 -11.44
CA ILE A 109 0.81 -4.32 -11.89
C ILE A 109 0.71 -4.20 -13.41
N VAL A 110 0.55 -2.98 -13.92
CA VAL A 110 0.60 -2.72 -15.36
C VAL A 110 2.04 -2.86 -15.83
N THR A 111 2.28 -3.84 -16.68
CA THR A 111 3.61 -4.15 -17.23
C THR A 111 3.89 -3.28 -18.46
N GLU A 112 2.85 -3.05 -19.27
CA GLU A 112 2.88 -2.30 -20.52
C GLU A 112 1.53 -1.63 -20.80
N VAL A 113 1.58 -0.47 -21.45
CA VAL A 113 0.42 0.28 -21.95
C VAL A 113 0.47 0.23 -23.48
N GLY A 114 -0.53 -0.38 -24.09
CA GLY A 114 -0.69 -0.47 -25.54
C GLY A 114 -1.30 0.80 -26.12
N ALA A 115 -0.99 1.10 -27.38
CA ALA A 115 -1.56 2.23 -28.11
C ALA A 115 -3.05 2.04 -28.46
N ASP A 116 -3.57 0.82 -28.27
CA ASP A 116 -4.94 0.38 -28.57
C ASP A 116 -5.91 0.55 -27.38
N GLY A 117 -5.52 1.30 -26.34
CA GLY A 117 -6.33 1.47 -25.13
C GLY A 117 -6.37 0.23 -24.23
N ARG A 118 -5.46 -0.73 -24.44
CA ARG A 118 -5.30 -1.93 -23.61
C ARG A 118 -4.04 -1.85 -22.78
N VAL A 119 -4.06 -2.54 -21.64
CA VAL A 119 -2.88 -2.71 -20.78
C VAL A 119 -2.57 -4.17 -20.54
N ARG A 120 -1.28 -4.51 -20.50
CA ARG A 120 -0.83 -5.81 -19.98
C ARG A 120 -0.66 -5.72 -18.48
N VAL A 121 -1.27 -6.65 -17.75
CA VAL A 121 -1.30 -6.66 -16.29
C VAL A 121 -0.81 -8.00 -15.76
N ASN A 122 0.22 -8.00 -14.92
CA ASN A 122 0.57 -9.16 -14.11
C ASN A 122 -0.24 -9.11 -12.81
N CYS A 123 -1.13 -10.08 -12.61
CA CYS A 123 -1.97 -10.23 -11.41
C CYS A 123 -1.78 -11.59 -10.70
N GLY A 124 -0.61 -12.19 -10.87
CA GLY A 124 -0.29 -13.50 -10.28
C GLY A 124 -1.04 -14.67 -10.93
N LEU A 125 -1.44 -14.50 -12.20
CA LEU A 125 -1.81 -15.61 -13.09
C LEU A 125 -0.53 -16.13 -13.79
N GLN A 126 -0.63 -17.26 -14.50
CA GLN A 126 0.52 -17.86 -15.19
C GLN A 126 1.19 -16.86 -16.15
N HIS A 127 0.42 -16.07 -16.88
CA HIS A 127 0.92 -15.08 -17.85
C HIS A 127 0.23 -13.73 -17.62
N PRO A 128 0.90 -12.60 -17.93
CA PRO A 128 0.26 -11.30 -17.96
C PRO A 128 -0.96 -11.31 -18.88
N ILE A 129 -2.03 -10.64 -18.47
CA ILE A 129 -3.29 -10.58 -19.22
C ILE A 129 -3.46 -9.20 -19.85
N SER A 130 -3.96 -9.17 -21.09
CA SER A 130 -4.30 -7.92 -21.78
C SER A 130 -5.74 -7.54 -21.45
N LEU A 131 -5.94 -6.41 -20.79
CA LEU A 131 -7.24 -5.90 -20.36
C LEU A 131 -7.53 -4.54 -21.00
N PRO A 132 -8.79 -4.28 -21.42
CA PRO A 132 -9.20 -2.93 -21.80
C PRO A 132 -9.22 -2.02 -20.56
N VAL A 133 -8.87 -0.76 -20.76
CA VAL A 133 -8.95 0.27 -19.72
C VAL A 133 -10.39 0.82 -19.68
N PRO A 134 -11.09 0.78 -18.53
CA PRO A 134 -12.42 1.40 -18.40
C PRO A 134 -12.36 2.92 -18.55
N ASP A 135 -13.44 3.51 -19.07
CA ASP A 135 -13.57 4.96 -19.18
C ASP A 135 -13.43 5.64 -17.81
N GLY A 136 -12.65 6.73 -17.74
CA GLY A 136 -12.38 7.47 -16.51
C GLY A 136 -11.21 6.94 -15.66
N ILE A 137 -10.61 5.81 -16.02
CA ILE A 137 -9.39 5.30 -15.37
C ILE A 137 -8.19 5.59 -16.26
N ALA A 138 -7.25 6.42 -15.81
CA ALA A 138 -5.95 6.55 -16.44
C ALA A 138 -4.99 5.53 -15.80
N VAL A 139 -4.38 4.66 -16.60
CA VAL A 139 -3.40 3.67 -16.12
C VAL A 139 -2.05 3.84 -16.81
N GLY A 140 -1.01 4.00 -16.00
CA GLY A 140 0.38 4.10 -16.43
C GLY A 140 1.16 2.79 -16.28
N ARG A 141 2.33 2.73 -16.89
CA ARG A 141 3.27 1.63 -16.69
C ARG A 141 3.74 1.60 -15.22
N ARG A 142 3.82 0.41 -14.63
CA ARG A 142 4.11 0.16 -13.20
C ARG A 142 3.03 0.68 -12.24
N GLU A 143 1.83 0.97 -12.75
CA GLU A 143 0.71 1.32 -11.89
C GLU A 143 0.08 0.09 -11.26
N ARG A 144 -0.26 0.18 -9.96
CA ARG A 144 -0.98 -0.87 -9.25
C ARG A 144 -2.46 -0.73 -9.56
N VAL A 145 -3.07 -1.83 -10.01
CA VAL A 145 -4.46 -1.88 -10.41
C VAL A 145 -5.20 -3.01 -9.70
N THR A 146 -6.51 -2.89 -9.58
CA THR A 146 -7.37 -3.97 -9.07
C THR A 146 -7.96 -4.74 -10.24
N VAL A 147 -7.73 -6.06 -10.26
CA VAL A 147 -8.22 -6.98 -11.28
C VAL A 147 -9.24 -7.91 -10.66
N ARG A 148 -10.47 -7.93 -11.21
CA ARG A 148 -11.45 -8.95 -10.90
C ARG A 148 -11.26 -10.13 -11.84
N VAL A 149 -10.94 -11.30 -11.29
CA VAL A 149 -10.81 -12.56 -12.05
C VAL A 149 -12.05 -13.42 -11.80
N SER A 150 -12.91 -13.59 -12.80
CA SER A 150 -14.15 -14.37 -12.70
C SER A 150 -13.98 -15.84 -13.09
N SER A 151 -13.02 -16.16 -13.97
CA SER A 151 -12.68 -17.53 -14.35
C SER A 151 -11.18 -17.64 -14.64
N ARG A 152 -10.59 -18.82 -14.38
CA ARG A 152 -9.19 -19.12 -14.74
C ARG A 152 -9.08 -20.01 -15.98
N GLU A 153 -10.13 -20.79 -16.26
CA GLU A 153 -10.17 -21.74 -17.37
C GLU A 153 -11.56 -21.66 -18.02
N PRO A 154 -11.74 -20.92 -19.13
CA PRO A 154 -10.80 -19.95 -19.70
C PRO A 154 -10.63 -18.70 -18.80
N VAL A 155 -9.50 -17.99 -18.95
CA VAL A 155 -9.25 -16.77 -18.16
C VAL A 155 -10.26 -15.68 -18.52
N ARG A 156 -11.03 -15.23 -17.53
CA ARG A 156 -11.92 -14.07 -17.64
C ARG A 156 -11.58 -13.10 -16.52
N ALA A 157 -11.17 -11.89 -16.90
CA ALA A 157 -10.79 -10.86 -15.96
C ALA A 157 -11.11 -9.45 -16.49
N LYS A 158 -11.26 -8.49 -15.58
CA LYS A 158 -11.45 -7.07 -15.91
C LYS A 158 -10.77 -6.17 -14.88
N LEU A 159 -10.35 -4.99 -15.32
CA LEU A 159 -9.98 -3.90 -14.43
C LEU A 159 -11.25 -3.39 -13.74
N VAL A 160 -11.12 -3.06 -12.47
CA VAL A 160 -12.19 -2.45 -11.67
C VAL A 160 -11.64 -1.26 -10.91
N ASP A 161 -12.44 -0.21 -10.81
CA ASP A 161 -12.17 0.92 -9.92
C ASP A 161 -12.61 0.57 -8.49
N GLU A 162 -11.96 -0.44 -7.93
CA GLU A 162 -12.19 -0.87 -6.55
C GLU A 162 -10.91 -0.74 -5.74
N PRO A 163 -10.99 -0.36 -4.45
CA PRO A 163 -9.84 -0.27 -3.59
C PRO A 163 -9.02 -1.55 -3.60
N SER A 164 -7.73 -1.38 -3.85
CA SER A 164 -6.78 -2.48 -3.91
C SER A 164 -6.68 -3.18 -2.54
N PRO A 165 -6.82 -4.53 -2.45
CA PRO A 165 -6.79 -5.24 -1.17
C PRO A 165 -5.53 -4.97 -0.31
N GLY A 166 -5.70 -4.49 0.91
CA GLY A 166 -4.60 -4.08 1.80
C GLY A 166 -4.54 -2.56 1.93
N PHE A 167 -3.35 -2.03 2.22
CA PHE A 167 -3.14 -0.59 2.38
C PHE A 167 -2.28 -0.03 1.25
N VAL A 168 -2.49 1.26 0.95
CA VAL A 168 -1.61 2.02 0.06
C VAL A 168 -0.67 2.89 0.87
N VAL A 169 0.53 3.12 0.33
CA VAL A 169 1.52 4.01 0.94
C VAL A 169 1.81 5.12 -0.05
N ASP A 170 1.70 6.36 0.42
CA ASP A 170 1.99 7.58 -0.33
C ASP A 170 2.84 8.55 0.49
N ARG A 171 3.31 9.61 -0.17
CA ARG A 171 4.03 10.72 0.44
C ARG A 171 3.23 11.98 0.23
N ALA A 172 3.01 12.74 1.30
CA ALA A 172 2.31 14.03 1.22
C ALA A 172 2.76 14.94 2.37
N ASP A 173 2.65 16.25 2.16
CA ASP A 173 2.89 17.24 3.20
C ASP A 173 1.82 17.13 4.30
N LEU A 174 2.23 17.30 5.57
CA LEU A 174 1.34 17.12 6.71
C LEU A 174 0.19 18.14 6.70
N ASP A 175 0.51 19.42 6.49
CA ASP A 175 -0.49 20.49 6.50
C ASP A 175 -1.49 20.30 5.36
N ALA A 176 -0.99 19.91 4.19
CA ALA A 176 -1.82 19.59 3.04
C ALA A 176 -2.74 18.37 3.29
N VAL A 177 -2.29 17.36 4.04
CA VAL A 177 -3.13 16.21 4.42
C VAL A 177 -4.20 16.60 5.43
N LEU A 178 -3.84 17.43 6.41
CA LEU A 178 -4.78 17.89 7.44
C LEU A 178 -5.83 18.84 6.88
N ALA A 179 -5.47 19.71 5.94
CA ALA A 179 -6.39 20.66 5.31
C ALA A 179 -7.51 19.99 4.50
N ARG A 180 -7.25 18.77 3.99
CA ARG A 180 -8.21 17.97 3.20
C ARG A 180 -8.82 16.81 3.99
N ALA A 181 -8.54 16.72 5.30
CA ALA A 181 -9.01 15.62 6.11
C ALA A 181 -10.50 15.80 6.45
N ASP A 182 -11.34 14.97 5.86
CA ASP A 182 -12.76 14.91 6.20
C ASP A 182 -12.99 13.86 7.30
N GLY A 183 -13.58 14.28 8.42
CA GLY A 183 -13.94 13.40 9.54
C GLY A 183 -13.05 13.54 10.79
N LEU A 184 -12.97 12.47 11.57
CA LEU A 184 -12.25 12.48 12.85
C LEU A 184 -10.73 12.43 12.64
N THR A 185 -10.04 13.50 13.03
CA THR A 185 -8.58 13.57 13.04
C THR A 185 -8.05 13.40 14.46
N VAL A 186 -7.14 12.44 14.67
CA VAL A 186 -6.55 12.14 15.98
C VAL A 186 -5.04 12.35 15.94
N ALA A 187 -4.54 13.31 16.71
CA ALA A 187 -3.12 13.49 16.96
C ALA A 187 -2.70 12.72 18.22
N THR A 188 -1.56 12.03 18.17
CA THR A 188 -1.01 11.30 19.32
C THR A 188 0.25 11.98 19.85
N SER A 189 0.29 12.23 21.15
CA SER A 189 1.43 12.86 21.84
C SER A 189 1.44 12.46 23.30
N ARG A 190 2.64 12.37 23.89
CA ARG A 190 2.78 12.19 25.35
C ARG A 190 2.21 13.35 26.16
N HIS A 191 2.06 14.52 25.53
CA HIS A 191 1.45 15.72 26.10
C HIS A 191 -0.04 15.83 25.79
N GLY A 192 -0.59 14.87 25.04
CA GLY A 192 -2.01 14.82 24.70
C GLY A 192 -2.86 14.41 25.90
N GLN A 193 -4.17 14.52 25.73
CA GLN A 193 -5.13 14.05 26.72
C GLN A 193 -5.17 12.52 26.76
N SER A 194 -5.20 11.92 27.96
CA SER A 194 -5.31 10.47 28.10
C SER A 194 -6.60 9.93 27.49
N LEU A 195 -6.46 8.88 26.67
CA LEU A 195 -7.60 8.18 26.08
C LEU A 195 -8.23 7.26 27.13
N THR A 196 -9.53 7.43 27.39
CA THR A 196 -10.30 6.58 28.30
C THR A 196 -11.52 6.02 27.56
N PRO A 197 -12.11 4.89 27.99
CA PRO A 197 -13.31 4.33 27.36
C PRO A 197 -14.46 5.34 27.26
N GLY A 198 -14.66 6.15 28.30
CA GLY A 198 -15.70 7.19 28.31
C GLY A 198 -15.43 8.39 27.40
N ARG A 199 -14.18 8.58 26.94
CA ARG A 199 -13.85 9.56 25.89
C ARG A 199 -14.00 8.97 24.49
N LEU A 200 -13.58 7.71 24.31
CA LEU A 200 -13.79 6.98 23.06
C LEU A 200 -15.27 6.97 22.66
N GLY A 201 -16.18 6.72 23.61
CA GLY A 201 -17.63 6.75 23.35
C GLY A 201 -18.22 8.12 22.99
N ARG A 202 -17.44 9.21 23.07
CA ARG A 202 -17.86 10.56 22.63
C ARG A 202 -17.24 10.98 21.30
N LEU A 203 -16.28 10.21 20.80
CA LEU A 203 -15.58 10.46 19.54
C LEU A 203 -16.22 9.71 18.36
N GLY A 204 -17.27 8.91 18.61
CA GLY A 204 -18.02 8.15 17.62
C GLY A 204 -19.51 8.43 17.71
#